data_AF-A0A2H5W5B9-F1
#
_entry.id   AF-A0A2H5W5B9-F1
#
_cell.length_a   1.000
_cell.length_b   1.000
_cell.length_c   1.000
_cell.angle_alpha   90.00
_cell.angle_beta   90.00
_cell.angle_gamma   90.00
#
_symmetry.space_group_name_H-M   'P 1'
#
loop_
_entity.id
_entity.type
_entity.pdbx_description
1 polymer ?
#
loop_
_entity_poly.entity_id
_entity_poly.type
_entity_poly.pdbx_seq_one_letter_code
_entity_poly.pdbx_strand_id
1 'polypeptide(L)'
;MPFTVHDLEDLLRLLQEHPEWRRELLQTLLSEEFLRLPAEFREASKLLADTAAIVHQTGQRLEQNSVQLQRLTARIDDLAAQVQQLAAQVQQLAVRLDQLTARVDDLTVRLEQLTARVDDLAAQVQQLTAQVQQLAVRMDQLTARVDDLTVRLDQLTARVDDLAAQVQQLAVRMDQLTARVDDLTVRLDQLTARVDDLAAQVQQLAVRMDQLTARVDDLTVRLEQLTARVDDLAAQVQQLAVRMDQLTARVDDLTVRLEQLTARVDDLTVRLDRLTARVDDLTVQVQQLTQTLHTFMETTDRRFRRLEALIADVRGSTTEDRMRTFFYQFLADRGFQRLTPIRTLHLNALGEIDGVVQVETPDGERLWVLIEAKVKLYPKDIQQFARRLRRSSVREKLHRFGIHGKALVWVFSLGLTMGVEEAAEKEAVGLVEAHIGEIVAPQVWDI
;
A
#
# COMPACT_ATOMS: atom_id res chain seq x y z
N MET A 1 67.39 -14.61 -65.92
CA MET A 1 66.52 -15.67 -66.48
C MET A 1 65.16 -15.54 -65.83
N PRO A 2 64.04 -15.71 -66.57
CA PRO A 2 62.73 -15.70 -65.94
C PRO A 2 62.61 -16.94 -65.05
N PHE A 3 62.18 -16.75 -63.81
CA PHE A 3 61.86 -17.84 -62.89
C PHE A 3 60.65 -18.58 -63.48
N THR A 4 60.83 -19.84 -63.87
CA THR A 4 59.79 -20.63 -64.54
C THR A 4 58.99 -21.44 -63.54
N VAL A 5 57.85 -22.00 -63.97
CA VAL A 5 56.98 -22.82 -63.12
C VAL A 5 57.69 -24.10 -62.65
N HIS A 6 58.57 -24.67 -63.48
CA HIS A 6 59.41 -25.80 -63.07
C HIS A 6 60.45 -25.41 -62.03
N ASP A 7 61.03 -24.21 -62.09
CA ASP A 7 61.95 -23.72 -61.05
C ASP A 7 61.23 -23.56 -59.69
N LEU A 8 59.93 -23.23 -59.71
CA LEU A 8 59.11 -23.19 -58.50
C LEU A 8 58.82 -24.59 -57.95
N GLU A 9 58.53 -25.56 -58.81
CA GLU A 9 58.26 -26.95 -58.42
C GLU A 9 59.52 -27.64 -57.87
N ASP A 10 60.68 -27.39 -58.45
CA ASP A 10 61.98 -27.89 -57.96
C ASP A 10 62.37 -27.25 -56.62
N LEU A 11 62.12 -25.95 -56.44
CA LEU A 11 62.31 -25.28 -55.15
C LEU A 11 61.37 -25.84 -54.07
N LEU A 12 60.11 -26.13 -54.41
CA LEU A 12 59.17 -26.77 -53.49
C LEU A 12 59.60 -28.20 -53.11
N ARG A 13 60.18 -28.95 -54.05
CA ARG A 13 60.71 -30.30 -53.80
C ARG A 13 61.94 -30.29 -52.91
N LEU A 14 62.90 -29.38 -53.17
CA LEU A 14 64.10 -29.18 -52.33
C LEU A 14 63.75 -28.75 -50.91
N LEU A 15 62.73 -27.91 -50.72
CA LEU A 15 62.24 -27.52 -49.40
C LEU A 15 61.49 -28.65 -48.65
N GLN A 16 61.04 -29.69 -49.35
CA GLN A 16 60.46 -30.89 -48.71
C GLN A 16 61.54 -31.89 -48.27
N GLU A 17 62.63 -32.01 -49.03
CA GLU A 17 63.76 -32.89 -48.73
C GLU A 17 64.69 -32.31 -47.64
N HIS A 18 64.77 -30.99 -47.51
CA HIS A 18 65.58 -30.26 -46.53
C HIS A 18 64.73 -29.47 -45.52
N PRO A 19 64.26 -30.11 -44.42
CA PRO A 19 63.39 -29.47 -43.44
C PRO A 19 64.04 -28.28 -42.69
N GLU A 20 65.38 -28.23 -42.63
CA GLU A 20 66.16 -27.10 -42.12
C GLU A 20 66.02 -25.83 -42.96
N TRP A 21 66.09 -25.94 -44.29
CA TRP A 21 65.92 -24.80 -45.21
C TRP A 21 64.48 -24.31 -45.23
N ARG A 22 63.53 -25.22 -45.09
CA ARG A 22 62.13 -24.87 -44.89
C ARG A 22 61.94 -24.03 -43.63
N ARG A 23 62.59 -24.38 -42.51
CA ARG A 23 62.52 -23.57 -41.28
C ARG A 23 63.14 -22.20 -41.46
N GLU A 24 64.29 -22.12 -42.09
CA GLU A 24 65.01 -20.85 -42.29
C GLU A 24 64.25 -19.92 -43.25
N LEU A 25 63.70 -20.46 -44.34
CA LEU A 25 62.85 -19.74 -45.28
C LEU A 25 61.54 -19.29 -44.62
N LEU A 26 60.92 -20.14 -43.78
CA LEU A 26 59.74 -19.78 -42.99
C LEU A 26 60.04 -18.70 -41.95
N GLN A 27 61.20 -18.72 -41.27
CA GLN A 27 61.61 -17.67 -40.33
C GLN A 27 61.94 -16.34 -41.01
N THR A 28 62.39 -16.39 -42.27
CA THR A 28 62.74 -15.19 -43.05
C THR A 28 61.51 -14.56 -43.73
N LEU A 29 60.52 -15.39 -44.11
CA LEU A 29 59.29 -14.93 -44.78
C LEU A 29 58.09 -14.72 -43.85
N LEU A 30 58.03 -15.44 -42.73
CA LEU A 30 57.01 -15.28 -41.71
C LEU A 30 57.68 -14.67 -40.48
N SER A 31 57.38 -13.41 -40.17
CA SER A 31 57.80 -12.79 -38.92
C SER A 31 57.34 -13.63 -37.72
N GLU A 32 58.03 -13.54 -36.57
CA GLU A 32 57.59 -14.23 -35.34
C GLU A 32 56.12 -13.94 -34.97
N GLU A 33 55.61 -12.78 -35.39
CA GLU A 33 54.22 -12.36 -35.21
C GLU A 33 53.23 -13.20 -36.05
N PHE A 34 53.57 -13.53 -37.30
CA PHE A 34 52.71 -14.36 -38.16
C PHE A 34 52.57 -15.78 -37.62
N LEU A 35 53.62 -16.32 -36.99
CA LEU A 35 53.61 -17.66 -36.38
C LEU A 35 52.78 -17.73 -35.09
N ARG A 36 52.57 -16.60 -34.38
CA ARG A 36 51.74 -16.52 -33.16
C ARG A 36 50.25 -16.32 -33.46
N LEU A 37 49.91 -15.81 -34.64
CA LEU A 37 48.54 -15.48 -35.06
C LEU A 37 47.52 -16.63 -34.89
N PRO A 38 47.81 -17.90 -35.26
CA PRO A 38 46.85 -18.99 -35.08
C PRO A 38 46.61 -19.38 -33.62
N ALA A 39 47.56 -19.08 -32.73
CA ALA A 39 47.39 -19.28 -31.29
C ALA A 39 46.54 -18.15 -30.70
N GLU A 40 46.83 -16.89 -31.06
CA GLU A 40 46.05 -15.73 -30.65
C GLU A 40 44.60 -15.79 -31.16
N PHE A 41 44.37 -16.23 -32.39
CA PHE A 41 43.02 -16.41 -32.94
C PHE A 41 42.23 -17.50 -32.22
N ARG A 42 42.88 -18.61 -31.82
CA ARG A 42 42.25 -19.65 -30.99
C ARG A 42 41.90 -19.11 -29.61
N GLU A 43 42.79 -18.34 -29.00
CA GLU A 43 42.57 -17.71 -27.71
C GLU A 43 41.43 -16.67 -27.76
N ALA A 44 41.38 -15.87 -28.82
CA ALA A 44 40.30 -14.91 -29.09
C ALA A 44 38.96 -15.60 -29.34
N SER A 45 38.94 -16.67 -30.13
CA SER A 45 37.74 -17.47 -30.39
C SER A 45 37.21 -18.11 -29.11
N LYS A 46 38.10 -18.61 -28.25
CA LYS A 46 37.74 -19.12 -26.93
C LYS A 46 37.19 -18.01 -26.03
N LEU A 47 37.83 -16.84 -26.00
CA LEU A 47 37.34 -15.66 -25.28
C LEU A 47 35.96 -15.21 -25.77
N LEU A 48 35.69 -15.25 -27.08
CA LEU A 48 34.38 -14.94 -27.66
C LEU A 48 33.32 -15.95 -27.23
N ALA A 49 33.66 -17.24 -27.20
CA ALA A 49 32.77 -18.28 -26.68
C ALA A 49 32.50 -18.10 -25.17
N ASP A 50 33.54 -17.85 -24.38
CA ASP A 50 33.45 -17.63 -22.94
C ASP A 50 32.64 -16.36 -22.61
N THR A 51 32.82 -15.29 -23.40
CA THR A 51 32.06 -14.04 -23.26
C THR A 51 30.60 -14.21 -23.62
N ALA A 52 30.29 -14.91 -24.72
CA ALA A 52 28.92 -15.23 -25.08
C ALA A 52 28.24 -16.06 -23.97
N ALA A 53 28.94 -17.04 -23.39
CA ALA A 53 28.43 -17.85 -22.28
C ALA A 53 28.17 -17.01 -21.02
N ILE A 54 29.10 -16.13 -20.62
CA ILE A 54 28.95 -15.26 -19.45
C ILE A 54 27.82 -14.25 -19.65
N VAL A 55 27.74 -13.60 -20.83
CA VAL A 55 26.65 -12.66 -21.17
C VAL A 55 25.30 -13.37 -21.13
N HIS A 56 25.21 -14.59 -21.68
CA HIS A 56 23.98 -15.36 -21.63
C HIS A 56 23.58 -15.73 -20.21
N GLN A 57 24.51 -16.25 -19.41
CA GLN A 57 24.25 -16.64 -18.02
C GLN A 57 23.89 -15.43 -17.13
N THR A 58 24.56 -14.29 -17.31
CA THR A 58 24.25 -13.06 -16.58
C THR A 58 22.91 -12.47 -17.03
N GLY A 59 22.58 -12.53 -18.32
CA GLY A 59 21.25 -12.17 -18.84
C GLY A 59 20.14 -12.99 -18.20
N GLN A 60 20.29 -14.31 -18.13
CA GLN A 60 19.32 -15.19 -17.45
C GLN A 60 19.18 -14.86 -15.95
N ARG A 61 20.30 -14.57 -15.26
CA ARG A 61 20.26 -14.18 -13.84
C ARG A 61 19.57 -12.83 -13.63
N LEU A 62 19.79 -11.86 -14.52
CA LEU A 62 19.13 -10.57 -14.46
C LEU A 62 17.62 -10.70 -14.71
N GLU A 63 17.21 -11.55 -15.66
CA GLU A 63 15.81 -11.83 -15.91
C GLU A 63 15.14 -12.51 -14.70
N GLN A 64 15.80 -13.50 -14.10
CA GLN A 64 15.34 -14.15 -12.87
C GLN A 64 15.20 -13.16 -11.71
N ASN A 65 16.20 -12.30 -11.50
CA ASN A 65 16.17 -11.28 -10.45
C ASN A 65 15.06 -10.24 -10.72
N SER A 66 14.85 -9.85 -11.98
CA SER A 66 13.77 -8.94 -12.37
C SER A 66 12.38 -9.53 -12.04
N VAL A 67 12.15 -10.79 -12.39
CA VAL A 67 10.90 -11.49 -12.04
C VAL A 67 10.73 -11.64 -10.53
N GLN A 68 11.83 -11.91 -9.80
CA GLN A 68 11.79 -11.98 -8.34
C GLN A 68 11.49 -10.62 -7.71
N LEU A 69 12.10 -9.53 -8.18
CA LEU A 69 11.81 -8.16 -7.73
C LEU A 69 10.33 -7.84 -7.95
N GLN A 70 9.80 -8.06 -9.16
CA GLN A 70 8.37 -7.82 -9.45
C GLN A 70 7.45 -8.59 -8.50
N ARG A 71 7.74 -9.86 -8.21
CA ARG A 71 6.97 -10.67 -7.26
C ARG A 71 7.07 -10.15 -5.83
N LEU A 72 8.26 -9.74 -5.40
CA LEU A 72 8.47 -9.19 -4.05
C LEU A 72 7.77 -7.84 -3.90
N THR A 73 7.85 -6.96 -4.90
CA THR A 73 7.14 -5.67 -4.92
C THR A 73 5.63 -5.88 -4.85
N ALA A 74 5.06 -6.74 -5.69
CA ALA A 74 3.62 -7.04 -5.61
C ALA A 74 3.22 -7.59 -4.23
N ARG A 75 4.06 -8.44 -3.63
CA ARG A 75 3.81 -8.97 -2.29
C ARG A 75 3.92 -7.90 -1.20
N ILE A 76 4.83 -6.93 -1.34
CA ILE A 76 4.94 -5.76 -0.46
C ILE A 76 3.66 -4.92 -0.56
N ASP A 77 3.18 -4.65 -1.77
CA ASP A 77 1.94 -3.89 -1.99
C ASP A 77 0.73 -4.58 -1.37
N ASP A 78 0.58 -5.89 -1.58
CA ASP A 78 -0.48 -6.70 -0.98
C ASP A 78 -0.42 -6.68 0.57
N LEU A 79 0.78 -6.80 1.14
CA LEU A 79 0.96 -6.80 2.59
C LEU A 79 0.71 -5.42 3.18
N ALA A 80 1.12 -4.35 2.50
CA ALA A 80 0.85 -2.98 2.89
C ALA A 80 -0.65 -2.68 2.89
N ALA A 81 -1.38 -3.15 1.87
CA ALA A 81 -2.84 -3.04 1.82
C ALA A 81 -3.51 -3.81 2.99
N GLN A 82 -3.03 -5.02 3.32
CA GLN A 82 -3.52 -5.77 4.47
C GLN A 82 -3.26 -5.06 5.80
N VAL A 83 -2.08 -4.46 5.97
CA VAL A 83 -1.73 -3.67 7.16
C VAL A 83 -2.67 -2.47 7.29
N GLN A 84 -2.91 -1.72 6.21
CA GLN A 84 -3.84 -0.59 6.21
C GLN A 84 -5.27 -1.01 6.56
N GLN A 85 -5.74 -2.13 6.00
CA GLN A 85 -7.07 -2.67 6.30
C GLN A 85 -7.19 -3.08 7.77
N LEU A 86 -6.19 -3.78 8.32
CA LEU A 86 -6.18 -4.15 9.74
C LEU A 86 -6.11 -2.91 10.65
N ALA A 87 -5.29 -1.92 10.29
CA ALA A 87 -5.21 -0.67 11.05
C ALA A 87 -6.57 0.06 11.10
N ALA A 88 -7.31 0.09 9.99
CA ALA A 88 -8.67 0.64 9.96
C ALA A 88 -9.64 -0.18 10.84
N GLN A 89 -9.52 -1.51 10.84
CA GLN A 89 -10.33 -2.37 11.73
C GLN A 89 -10.01 -2.13 13.21
N VAL A 90 -8.73 -1.99 13.57
CA VAL A 90 -8.28 -1.63 14.93
C VAL A 90 -8.91 -0.30 15.37
N GLN A 91 -8.86 0.73 14.51
CA GLN A 91 -9.50 2.02 14.82
C GLN A 91 -11.01 1.90 15.01
N GLN A 92 -11.71 1.14 14.16
CA GLN A 92 -13.16 0.92 14.31
C GLN A 92 -13.51 0.18 15.60
N LEU A 93 -12.71 -0.82 15.99
CA LEU A 93 -12.92 -1.54 17.24
C LEU A 93 -12.62 -0.66 18.46
N ALA A 94 -11.59 0.17 18.41
CA ALA A 94 -11.30 1.14 19.48
C ALA A 94 -12.49 2.09 19.71
N VAL A 95 -13.03 2.68 18.64
CA VAL A 95 -14.23 3.54 18.75
C VAL A 95 -15.44 2.79 19.33
N ARG A 96 -15.64 1.52 18.94
CA ARG A 96 -16.71 0.70 19.51
C ARG A 96 -16.49 0.37 20.99
N LEU A 97 -15.24 0.16 21.40
CA LEU A 97 -14.88 -0.07 22.79
C LEU A 97 -15.18 1.16 23.64
N ASP A 98 -14.81 2.36 23.17
CA ASP A 98 -15.12 3.62 23.85
C ASP A 98 -16.63 3.82 24.00
N GLN A 99 -17.41 3.54 22.94
CA GLN A 99 -18.87 3.63 22.98
C GLN A 99 -19.52 2.64 23.95
N LEU A 100 -19.00 1.42 24.04
CA LEU A 100 -19.49 0.42 24.99
C LEU A 100 -19.11 0.79 26.43
N THR A 101 -17.91 1.30 26.64
CA THR A 101 -17.45 1.80 27.95
C THR A 101 -18.35 2.94 28.44
N ALA A 102 -18.61 3.94 27.60
CA ALA A 102 -19.54 5.02 27.94
C ALA A 102 -20.97 4.53 28.23
N ARG A 103 -21.42 3.44 27.58
CA ARG A 103 -22.71 2.81 27.87
C ARG A 103 -22.71 2.07 29.21
N VAL A 104 -21.62 1.42 29.59
CA VAL A 104 -21.47 0.81 30.92
C VAL A 104 -21.54 1.90 31.98
N ASP A 105 -20.87 3.03 31.78
CA ASP A 105 -20.91 4.17 32.71
C ASP A 105 -22.33 4.73 32.87
N ASP A 106 -23.05 4.97 31.77
CA ASP A 106 -24.46 5.44 31.82
C ASP A 106 -25.38 4.44 32.52
N LEU A 107 -25.21 3.14 32.27
CA LEU A 107 -25.99 2.09 32.94
C LEU A 107 -25.66 2.01 34.43
N THR A 108 -24.41 2.21 34.82
CA THR A 108 -23.98 2.25 36.22
C THR A 108 -24.68 3.39 36.96
N VAL A 109 -24.66 4.60 36.40
CA VAL A 109 -25.36 5.76 36.98
C VAL A 109 -26.87 5.52 37.09
N ARG A 110 -27.48 4.92 36.06
CA ARG A 110 -28.93 4.57 36.11
C ARG A 110 -29.23 3.54 37.19
N LEU A 111 -28.36 2.55 37.36
CA LEU A 111 -28.51 1.52 38.39
C LEU A 111 -28.47 2.16 39.78
N GLU A 112 -27.49 3.03 40.04
CA GLU A 112 -27.39 3.79 41.30
C GLU A 112 -28.64 4.62 41.58
N GLN A 113 -29.17 5.32 40.57
CA GLN A 113 -30.39 6.12 40.71
C GLN A 113 -31.63 5.25 40.99
N LEU A 114 -31.73 4.09 40.34
CA LEU A 114 -32.84 3.15 40.57
C LEU A 114 -32.76 2.52 41.95
N THR A 115 -31.57 2.14 42.41
CA THR A 115 -31.35 1.64 43.76
C THR A 115 -31.74 2.68 44.81
N ALA A 116 -31.29 3.93 44.66
CA ALA A 116 -31.70 5.01 45.56
C ALA A 116 -33.22 5.21 45.59
N ARG A 117 -33.88 5.13 44.44
CA ARG A 117 -35.36 5.18 44.37
C ARG A 117 -36.03 4.01 45.07
N VAL A 118 -35.49 2.79 44.97
CA VAL A 118 -35.99 1.62 45.70
C VAL A 118 -35.90 1.88 47.20
N ASP A 119 -34.77 2.38 47.69
CA ASP A 119 -34.55 2.67 49.11
C ASP A 119 -35.51 3.75 49.65
N ASP A 120 -35.68 4.85 48.89
CA ASP A 120 -36.64 5.91 49.24
C ASP A 120 -38.07 5.39 49.33
N LEU A 121 -38.46 4.54 48.38
CA LEU A 121 -39.81 3.99 48.30
C LEU A 121 -40.04 2.95 49.42
N ALA A 122 -39.03 2.16 49.77
CA ALA A 122 -39.06 1.25 50.91
C ALA A 122 -39.22 2.02 52.24
N ALA A 123 -38.54 3.16 52.41
CA ALA A 123 -38.72 4.02 53.58
C ALA A 123 -40.15 4.58 53.66
N GLN A 124 -40.75 4.98 52.53
CA GLN A 124 -42.15 5.43 52.48
C GLN A 124 -43.12 4.31 52.87
N VAL A 125 -42.90 3.08 52.40
CA VAL A 125 -43.69 1.89 52.77
C VAL A 125 -43.64 1.67 54.29
N GLN A 126 -42.45 1.75 54.91
CA GLN A 126 -42.32 1.61 56.37
C GLN A 126 -43.07 2.71 57.13
N GLN A 127 -42.97 3.96 56.68
CA GLN A 127 -43.68 5.07 57.31
C GLN A 127 -45.20 4.91 57.21
N LEU A 128 -45.72 4.53 56.04
CA LEU A 128 -47.15 4.33 55.83
C LEU A 128 -47.67 3.15 56.65
N THR A 129 -46.90 2.07 56.76
CA THR A 129 -47.20 0.92 57.63
C THR A 129 -47.35 1.35 59.09
N ALA A 130 -46.42 2.17 59.60
CA ALA A 130 -46.49 2.69 60.95
C ALA A 130 -47.72 3.59 61.17
N GLN A 131 -48.10 4.40 60.17
CA GLN A 131 -49.31 5.23 60.24
C GLN A 131 -50.60 4.39 60.28
N VAL A 132 -50.68 3.33 59.47
CA VAL A 132 -51.81 2.38 59.49
C VAL A 132 -51.93 1.72 60.86
N GLN A 133 -50.83 1.26 61.45
CA GLN A 133 -50.82 0.68 62.80
C GLN A 133 -51.30 1.68 63.87
N GLN A 134 -50.85 2.93 63.81
CA GLN A 134 -51.29 3.97 64.75
C GLN A 134 -52.78 4.29 64.62
N LEU A 135 -53.31 4.31 63.38
CA LEU A 135 -54.74 4.51 63.16
C LEU A 135 -55.56 3.32 63.65
N ALA A 136 -55.10 2.09 63.45
CA ALA A 136 -55.76 0.90 64.00
C ALA A 136 -55.90 0.98 65.53
N VAL A 137 -54.82 1.32 66.24
CA VAL A 137 -54.86 1.52 67.71
C VAL A 137 -55.84 2.62 68.13
N ARG A 138 -55.91 3.72 67.36
CA ARG A 138 -56.90 4.79 67.64
C ARG A 138 -58.33 4.33 67.40
N MET A 139 -58.55 3.46 66.40
CA MET A 139 -59.86 2.89 66.12
C MET A 139 -60.32 2.04 67.31
N ASP A 140 -59.48 1.13 67.80
CA ASP A 140 -59.78 0.30 68.99
C ASP A 140 -60.14 1.14 70.22
N GLN A 141 -59.41 2.24 70.45
CA GLN A 141 -59.70 3.17 71.55
C GLN A 141 -61.04 3.90 71.39
N LEU A 142 -61.40 4.27 70.15
CA LEU A 142 -62.69 4.88 69.86
C LEU A 142 -63.84 3.88 70.04
N THR A 143 -63.66 2.64 69.58
CA THR A 143 -64.64 1.56 69.79
C THR A 143 -64.89 1.33 71.28
N ALA A 144 -63.83 1.18 72.08
CA ALA A 144 -63.98 1.00 73.53
C ALA A 144 -64.70 2.17 74.23
N ARG A 145 -64.50 3.41 73.73
CA ARG A 145 -65.22 4.59 74.24
C ARG A 145 -66.69 4.58 73.87
N VAL A 146 -67.02 4.17 72.64
CA VAL A 146 -68.42 4.02 72.20
C VAL A 146 -69.13 2.98 73.07
N ASP A 147 -68.47 1.86 73.36
CA ASP A 147 -69.02 0.80 74.22
C ASP A 147 -69.28 1.32 75.65
N ASP A 148 -68.31 2.02 76.27
CA ASP A 148 -68.49 2.61 77.62
C ASP A 148 -69.64 3.63 77.67
N LEU A 149 -69.74 4.51 76.68
CA LEU A 149 -70.83 5.48 76.61
C LEU A 149 -72.19 4.82 76.38
N THR A 150 -72.24 3.72 75.62
CA THR A 150 -73.47 2.94 75.40
C THR A 150 -73.93 2.31 76.72
N VAL A 151 -73.02 1.69 77.47
CA VAL A 151 -73.35 1.13 78.80
C VAL A 151 -73.86 2.22 79.76
N ARG A 152 -73.26 3.41 79.74
CA ARG A 152 -73.73 4.54 80.57
C ARG A 152 -75.12 5.03 80.16
N LEU A 153 -75.41 5.05 78.86
CA LEU A 153 -76.72 5.42 78.32
C LEU A 153 -77.80 4.45 78.80
N ASP A 154 -77.53 3.14 78.74
CA ASP A 154 -78.43 2.10 79.22
C ASP A 154 -78.70 2.23 80.73
N GLN A 155 -77.65 2.47 81.52
CA GLN A 155 -77.79 2.71 82.97
C GLN A 155 -78.61 3.96 83.29
N LEU A 156 -78.45 5.03 82.51
CA LEU A 156 -79.17 6.28 82.71
C LEU A 156 -80.65 6.10 82.36
N THR A 157 -80.94 5.38 81.28
CA THR A 157 -82.30 4.98 80.87
C THR A 157 -82.99 4.16 81.96
N ALA A 158 -82.34 3.12 82.47
CA ALA A 158 -82.89 2.31 83.57
C ALA A 158 -83.17 3.13 84.83
N ARG A 159 -82.32 4.12 85.16
CA ARG A 159 -82.57 5.05 86.28
C ARG A 159 -83.76 5.96 86.04
N VAL A 160 -83.99 6.42 84.81
CA VAL A 160 -85.19 7.18 84.44
C VAL A 160 -86.44 6.31 84.67
N ASP A 161 -86.42 5.06 84.21
CA ASP A 161 -87.53 4.11 84.38
C ASP A 161 -87.82 3.81 85.86
N ASP A 162 -86.77 3.56 86.66
CA ASP A 162 -86.89 3.36 88.10
C ASP A 162 -87.45 4.60 88.80
N LEU A 163 -86.98 5.80 88.45
CA LEU A 163 -87.46 7.04 89.03
C LEU A 163 -88.93 7.28 88.62
N ALA A 164 -89.31 6.96 87.39
CA ALA A 164 -90.69 7.02 86.93
C ALA A 164 -91.60 6.04 87.69
N ALA A 165 -91.15 4.81 87.94
CA ALA A 165 -91.88 3.83 88.74
C ALA A 165 -92.00 4.27 90.22
N GLN A 166 -90.94 4.85 90.78
CA GLN A 166 -90.98 5.45 92.13
C GLN A 166 -91.97 6.62 92.19
N VAL A 167 -92.00 7.48 91.16
CA VAL A 167 -92.99 8.56 91.04
C VAL A 167 -94.42 7.99 91.01
N GLN A 168 -94.68 6.89 90.32
CA GLN A 168 -95.99 6.22 90.35
C GLN A 168 -96.37 5.68 91.74
N GLN A 169 -95.44 5.08 92.48
CA GLN A 169 -95.68 4.66 93.88
C GLN A 169 -95.86 5.84 94.84
N LEU A 170 -95.18 6.97 94.59
CA LEU A 170 -95.28 8.21 95.38
C LEU A 170 -96.53 9.05 95.07
N ALA A 171 -97.18 8.88 93.91
CA ALA A 171 -98.50 9.44 93.62
C ALA A 171 -99.58 8.95 94.61
N VAL A 172 -99.37 7.79 95.24
CA VAL A 172 -100.21 7.29 96.34
C VAL A 172 -99.95 8.05 97.66
N ARG A 173 -98.84 8.80 97.77
CA ARG A 173 -98.40 9.59 98.95
C ARG A 173 -98.57 11.12 98.78
N MET A 174 -99.31 11.58 97.76
CA MET A 174 -99.23 12.90 97.10
C MET A 174 -99.50 14.19 97.91
N ASP A 175 -100.20 14.21 99.06
CA ASP A 175 -100.64 15.50 99.65
C ASP A 175 -99.54 16.34 100.34
N GLN A 176 -98.41 15.75 100.72
CA GLN A 176 -97.26 16.48 101.31
C GLN A 176 -96.16 16.79 100.28
N LEU A 177 -96.37 16.41 99.01
CA LEU A 177 -95.32 16.15 98.02
C LEU A 177 -95.06 17.30 97.02
N THR A 178 -95.93 18.30 96.93
CA THR A 178 -96.00 19.26 95.81
C THR A 178 -94.70 20.07 95.58
N ALA A 179 -94.06 20.57 96.65
CA ALA A 179 -92.78 21.30 96.51
C ALA A 179 -91.57 20.39 96.19
N ARG A 180 -91.65 19.09 96.49
CA ARG A 180 -90.63 18.09 96.12
C ARG A 180 -90.80 17.58 94.69
N VAL A 181 -92.02 17.64 94.13
CA VAL A 181 -92.30 17.30 92.72
C VAL A 181 -91.62 18.28 91.78
N ASP A 182 -91.58 19.57 92.10
CA ASP A 182 -90.87 20.56 91.28
C ASP A 182 -89.35 20.27 91.22
N ASP A 183 -88.70 19.92 92.35
CA ASP A 183 -87.28 19.54 92.38
C ASP A 183 -87.00 18.22 91.63
N LEU A 184 -87.88 17.23 91.74
CA LEU A 184 -87.74 15.95 91.01
C LEU A 184 -87.99 16.11 89.51
N THR A 185 -88.90 16.98 89.09
CA THR A 185 -89.14 17.30 87.68
C THR A 185 -87.91 17.98 87.08
N VAL A 186 -87.31 18.95 87.79
CA VAL A 186 -86.05 19.58 87.38
C VAL A 186 -84.91 18.54 87.29
N ARG A 187 -84.84 17.58 88.21
CA ARG A 187 -83.84 16.50 88.14
C ARG A 187 -84.08 15.53 86.99
N LEU A 188 -85.33 15.20 86.68
CA LEU A 188 -85.70 14.35 85.55
C LEU A 188 -85.33 15.04 84.23
N ASP A 189 -85.63 16.33 84.09
CA ASP A 189 -85.26 17.12 82.92
C ASP A 189 -83.73 17.20 82.74
N GLN A 190 -82.99 17.39 83.84
CA GLN A 190 -81.52 17.36 83.82
C GLN A 190 -80.96 15.97 83.47
N LEU A 191 -81.63 14.89 83.86
CA LEU A 191 -81.21 13.53 83.50
C LEU A 191 -81.46 13.24 82.02
N THR A 192 -82.64 13.61 81.52
CA THR A 192 -83.02 13.47 80.10
C THR A 192 -82.07 14.26 79.21
N ALA A 193 -81.75 15.51 79.57
CA ALA A 193 -80.76 16.30 78.84
C ALA A 193 -79.37 15.63 78.81
N ARG A 194 -78.97 14.96 79.89
CA ARG A 194 -77.71 14.19 79.92
C ARG A 194 -77.76 12.93 79.08
N VAL A 195 -78.90 12.23 79.00
CA VAL A 195 -79.12 11.09 78.08
C VAL A 195 -78.91 11.56 76.64
N ASP A 196 -79.55 12.67 76.26
CA ASP A 196 -79.48 13.23 74.90
C ASP A 196 -78.06 13.68 74.52
N ASP A 197 -77.36 14.37 75.43
CA ASP A 197 -75.97 14.77 75.22
C ASP A 197 -75.04 13.55 75.04
N LEU A 198 -75.24 12.49 75.83
CA LEU A 198 -74.46 11.26 75.69
C LEU A 198 -74.73 10.57 74.35
N ALA A 199 -76.01 10.47 73.95
CA ALA A 199 -76.40 9.89 72.66
C ALA A 199 -75.79 10.67 71.49
N ALA A 200 -75.78 12.00 71.56
CA ALA A 200 -75.13 12.84 70.56
C ALA A 200 -73.60 12.61 70.50
N GLN A 201 -72.93 12.44 71.64
CA GLN A 201 -71.50 12.12 71.69
C GLN A 201 -71.19 10.75 71.08
N VAL A 202 -72.01 9.73 71.36
CA VAL A 202 -71.88 8.39 70.76
C VAL A 202 -71.99 8.47 69.24
N GLN A 203 -72.98 9.19 68.72
CA GLN A 203 -73.15 9.38 67.27
C GLN A 203 -71.93 10.08 66.64
N GLN A 204 -71.41 11.13 67.27
CA GLN A 204 -70.21 11.82 66.76
C GLN A 204 -68.97 10.93 66.76
N LEU A 205 -68.81 10.05 67.77
CA LEU A 205 -67.71 9.09 67.81
C LEU A 205 -67.85 8.01 66.75
N ALA A 206 -69.07 7.52 66.50
CA ALA A 206 -69.34 6.56 65.41
C ALA A 206 -68.94 7.14 64.05
N VAL A 207 -69.34 8.39 63.75
CA VAL A 207 -68.93 9.07 62.51
C VAL A 207 -67.42 9.21 62.40
N ARG A 208 -66.72 9.52 63.51
CA ARG A 208 -65.26 9.59 63.52
C ARG A 208 -64.60 8.23 63.29
N MET A 209 -65.20 7.16 63.81
CA MET A 209 -64.73 5.80 63.60
C MET A 209 -64.85 5.41 62.12
N ASP A 210 -65.99 5.67 61.48
CA ASP A 210 -66.19 5.43 60.04
C ASP A 210 -65.17 6.19 59.17
N GLN A 211 -64.90 7.46 59.52
CA GLN A 211 -63.88 8.26 58.84
C GLN A 211 -62.46 7.71 59.03
N LEU A 212 -62.18 7.13 60.20
CA LEU A 212 -60.87 6.53 60.46
C LEU A 212 -60.70 5.22 59.68
N THR A 213 -61.74 4.39 59.63
CA THR A 213 -61.78 3.15 58.83
C THR A 213 -61.52 3.45 57.37
N ALA A 214 -62.25 4.41 56.79
CA ALA A 214 -62.05 4.81 55.39
C ALA A 214 -60.62 5.31 55.11
N ARG A 215 -59.98 5.99 56.08
CA ARG A 215 -58.57 6.41 55.96
C ARG A 215 -57.59 5.24 56.05
N VAL A 216 -57.85 4.25 56.91
CA VAL A 216 -57.05 3.04 56.99
C VAL A 216 -57.13 2.26 55.68
N ASP A 217 -58.32 2.15 55.09
CA ASP A 217 -58.51 1.48 53.79
C ASP A 217 -57.75 2.19 52.67
N ASP A 218 -57.85 3.53 52.55
CA ASP A 218 -57.10 4.31 51.53
C ASP A 218 -55.57 4.15 51.70
N LEU A 219 -55.07 4.20 52.94
CA LEU A 219 -53.64 4.01 53.21
C LEU A 219 -53.18 2.59 52.91
N THR A 220 -54.03 1.59 53.15
CA THR A 220 -53.73 0.18 52.83
C THR A 220 -53.61 -0.02 51.32
N VAL A 221 -54.54 0.53 50.53
CA VAL A 221 -54.45 0.50 49.06
C VAL A 221 -53.19 1.19 48.56
N ARG A 222 -52.83 2.35 49.14
CA ARG A 222 -51.58 3.04 48.77
C ARG A 222 -50.34 2.23 49.12
N LEU A 223 -50.34 1.53 50.26
CA LEU A 223 -49.25 0.66 50.68
C LEU A 223 -49.04 -0.48 49.67
N GLU A 224 -50.11 -1.13 49.23
CA GLU A 224 -50.07 -2.18 48.21
C GLU A 224 -49.50 -1.66 46.88
N GLN A 225 -49.93 -0.48 46.42
CA GLN A 225 -49.43 0.14 45.19
C GLN A 225 -47.94 0.50 45.28
N LEU A 226 -47.51 1.05 46.42
CA LEU A 226 -46.10 1.36 46.68
C LEU A 226 -45.24 0.10 46.72
N THR A 227 -45.73 -0.97 47.34
CA THR A 227 -45.04 -2.27 47.40
C THR A 227 -44.88 -2.86 46.01
N ALA A 228 -45.94 -2.87 45.20
CA ALA A 228 -45.85 -3.33 43.80
C ALA A 228 -44.84 -2.52 42.98
N ARG A 229 -44.78 -1.19 43.19
CA ARG A 229 -43.76 -0.33 42.54
C ARG A 229 -42.35 -0.65 42.98
N VAL A 230 -42.12 -0.98 44.25
CA VAL A 230 -40.80 -1.42 44.75
C VAL A 230 -40.39 -2.70 44.03
N ASP A 231 -41.29 -3.68 43.93
CA ASP A 231 -41.01 -4.96 43.28
C ASP A 231 -40.68 -4.79 41.78
N ASP A 232 -41.47 -3.97 41.06
CA ASP A 232 -41.21 -3.65 39.65
C ASP A 232 -39.85 -2.97 39.45
N LEU A 233 -39.49 -2.04 40.33
CA LEU A 233 -38.24 -1.31 40.25
C LEU A 233 -37.04 -2.22 40.59
N ALA A 234 -37.21 -3.12 41.56
CA ALA A 234 -36.22 -4.15 41.89
C ALA A 234 -35.97 -5.10 40.70
N ALA A 235 -37.02 -5.50 40.00
CA ALA A 235 -36.89 -6.30 38.78
C ALA A 235 -36.13 -5.55 37.66
N GLN A 236 -36.39 -4.24 37.50
CA GLN A 236 -35.64 -3.40 36.55
C GLN A 236 -34.16 -3.27 36.90
N VAL A 237 -33.83 -3.11 38.20
CA VAL A 237 -32.45 -3.10 38.71
C VAL A 237 -31.75 -4.41 38.35
N GLN A 238 -32.39 -5.56 38.58
CA GLN A 238 -31.82 -6.86 38.22
C GLN A 238 -31.58 -7.01 36.70
N GLN A 239 -32.53 -6.57 35.87
CA GLN A 239 -32.35 -6.62 34.41
C GLN A 239 -31.22 -5.70 33.93
N LEU A 240 -31.06 -4.53 34.53
CA LEU A 240 -29.95 -3.62 34.23
C LEU A 240 -28.61 -4.20 34.66
N ALA A 241 -28.54 -4.83 35.85
CA ALA A 241 -27.33 -5.52 36.31
C ALA A 241 -26.90 -6.61 35.32
N VAL A 242 -27.83 -7.47 34.88
CA VAL A 242 -27.53 -8.51 33.86
C VAL A 242 -27.06 -7.90 32.53
N ARG A 243 -27.67 -6.79 32.09
CA ARG A 243 -27.23 -6.09 30.87
C ARG A 243 -25.83 -5.48 31.02
N MET A 244 -25.51 -4.97 32.20
CA MET A 244 -24.20 -4.43 32.53
C MET A 244 -23.13 -5.53 32.47
N ASP A 245 -23.38 -6.69 33.09
CA ASP A 245 -22.50 -7.85 33.01
C ASP A 245 -22.25 -8.30 31.55
N GLN A 246 -23.29 -8.33 30.73
CA GLN A 246 -23.19 -8.65 29.30
C GLN A 246 -22.38 -7.61 28.51
N LEU A 247 -22.51 -6.33 28.84
CA LEU A 247 -21.73 -5.27 28.19
C LEU A 247 -20.26 -5.35 28.63
N THR A 248 -19.99 -5.57 29.91
CA THR A 248 -18.63 -5.76 30.44
C THR A 248 -17.93 -6.93 29.76
N ALA A 249 -18.61 -8.09 29.66
CA ALA A 249 -18.05 -9.24 28.95
C ALA A 249 -17.77 -8.95 27.45
N ARG A 250 -18.57 -8.10 26.81
CA ARG A 250 -18.33 -7.64 25.42
C ARG A 250 -17.14 -6.69 25.32
N VAL A 251 -16.96 -5.80 26.29
CA VAL A 251 -15.80 -4.91 26.39
C VAL A 251 -14.54 -5.76 26.53
N ASP A 252 -14.55 -6.79 27.37
CA ASP A 252 -13.43 -7.72 27.54
C ASP A 252 -13.10 -8.47 26.23
N ASP A 253 -14.09 -9.07 25.55
CA ASP A 253 -13.87 -9.76 24.27
C ASP A 253 -13.31 -8.82 23.19
N LEU A 254 -13.83 -7.59 23.10
CA LEU A 254 -13.32 -6.59 22.16
C LEU A 254 -11.90 -6.14 22.48
N THR A 255 -11.56 -6.03 23.77
CA THR A 255 -10.21 -5.69 24.21
C THR A 255 -9.22 -6.77 23.79
N VAL A 256 -9.54 -8.05 24.03
CA VAL A 256 -8.71 -9.18 23.59
C VAL A 256 -8.56 -9.21 22.06
N ARG A 257 -9.63 -8.94 21.31
CA ARG A 257 -9.56 -8.86 19.83
C ARG A 257 -8.70 -7.71 19.35
N LEU A 258 -8.75 -6.57 20.03
CA LEU A 258 -7.93 -5.39 19.70
C LEU A 258 -6.45 -5.72 19.90
N GLU A 259 -6.09 -6.36 21.02
CA GLU A 259 -4.73 -6.84 21.28
C GLU A 259 -4.24 -7.82 20.20
N GLN A 260 -5.07 -8.80 19.83
CA GLN A 260 -4.73 -9.76 18.76
C GLN A 260 -4.53 -9.11 17.40
N LEU A 261 -5.40 -8.15 17.03
CA LEU A 261 -5.26 -7.43 15.76
C LEU A 261 -4.02 -6.53 15.75
N THR A 262 -3.70 -5.91 16.89
CA THR A 262 -2.51 -5.08 17.06
C THR A 262 -1.25 -5.93 16.90
N ALA A 263 -1.17 -7.06 17.60
CA ALA A 263 -0.07 -8.01 17.43
C ALA A 263 0.07 -8.54 15.99
N ARG A 264 -1.05 -8.68 15.27
CA ARG A 264 -1.05 -9.08 13.86
C ARG A 264 -0.58 -7.97 12.93
N VAL A 265 -0.90 -6.71 13.22
CA VAL A 265 -0.34 -5.54 12.52
C VAL A 265 1.17 -5.50 12.72
N ASP A 266 1.65 -5.73 13.94
CA ASP A 266 3.08 -5.75 14.25
C ASP A 266 3.81 -6.87 13.48
N ASP A 267 3.29 -8.11 13.48
CA ASP A 267 3.90 -9.21 12.71
C ASP A 267 3.93 -8.92 11.20
N LEU A 268 2.85 -8.36 10.65
CA LEU A 268 2.81 -7.98 9.24
C LEU A 268 3.78 -6.85 8.91
N THR A 269 3.97 -5.90 9.82
CA THR A 269 4.94 -4.80 9.69
C THR A 269 6.37 -5.35 9.68
N VAL A 270 6.71 -6.26 10.60
CA VAL A 270 8.02 -6.94 10.61
C VAL A 270 8.25 -7.74 9.32
N ARG A 271 7.20 -8.38 8.78
CA ARG A 271 7.30 -9.10 7.49
C ARG A 271 7.50 -8.14 6.32
N LEU A 272 6.86 -6.97 6.34
CA LEU A 272 7.03 -5.92 5.34
C LEU A 272 8.48 -5.45 5.34
N ASP A 273 9.04 -5.13 6.51
CA ASP A 273 10.43 -4.69 6.67
C ASP A 273 11.41 -5.74 6.13
N ARG A 274 11.18 -7.03 6.42
CA ARG A 274 11.99 -8.13 5.88
C ARG A 274 11.91 -8.26 4.37
N LEU A 275 10.72 -8.06 3.77
CA LEU A 275 10.55 -8.10 2.32
C LEU A 275 11.24 -6.89 1.66
N THR A 276 11.10 -5.70 2.24
CA THR A 276 11.79 -4.48 1.78
C THR A 276 13.30 -4.67 1.80
N ALA A 277 13.87 -5.16 2.92
CA ALA A 277 15.29 -5.46 3.01
C ALA A 277 15.77 -6.48 1.96
N ARG A 278 14.91 -7.45 1.60
CA ARG A 278 15.21 -8.44 0.56
C ARG A 278 15.16 -7.84 -0.85
N VAL A 279 14.26 -6.89 -1.10
CA VAL A 279 14.24 -6.10 -2.34
C VAL A 279 15.50 -5.25 -2.46
N ASP A 280 15.93 -4.62 -1.37
CA ASP A 280 17.17 -3.84 -1.34
C ASP A 280 18.40 -4.70 -1.65
N ASP A 281 18.52 -5.87 -1.00
CA ASP A 281 19.62 -6.82 -1.26
C ASP A 281 19.64 -7.29 -2.73
N LEU A 282 18.47 -7.66 -3.27
CA LEU A 282 18.35 -8.11 -4.65
C LEU A 282 18.66 -6.96 -5.64
N THR A 283 18.31 -5.73 -5.30
CA THR A 283 18.65 -4.53 -6.08
C THR A 283 20.16 -4.31 -6.10
N VAL A 284 20.84 -4.46 -4.96
CA VAL A 284 22.30 -4.41 -4.87
C VAL A 284 22.94 -5.52 -5.70
N GLN A 285 22.43 -6.76 -5.64
CA GLN A 285 22.93 -7.87 -6.45
C GLN A 285 22.79 -7.60 -7.96
N VAL A 286 21.66 -7.04 -8.39
CA VAL A 286 21.44 -6.62 -9.79
C VAL A 286 22.47 -5.57 -10.19
N GLN A 287 22.68 -4.52 -9.39
CA GLN A 287 23.68 -3.49 -9.66
C GLN A 287 25.10 -4.08 -9.78
N GLN A 288 25.48 -4.99 -8.88
CA GLN A 288 26.78 -5.66 -8.91
C GLN A 288 26.95 -6.55 -10.17
N LEU A 289 25.91 -7.30 -10.55
CA LEU A 289 25.89 -8.11 -11.77
C LEU A 289 26.07 -7.22 -13.01
N THR A 290 25.33 -6.11 -13.10
CA THR A 290 25.43 -5.15 -14.20
C THR A 290 26.83 -4.52 -14.27
N GLN A 291 27.40 -4.13 -13.13
CA GLN A 291 28.75 -3.56 -13.08
C GLN A 291 29.81 -4.60 -13.50
N THR A 292 29.70 -5.84 -13.02
CA THR A 292 30.62 -6.92 -13.37
C THR A 292 30.56 -7.19 -14.87
N LEU A 293 29.35 -7.28 -15.44
CA LEU A 293 29.14 -7.45 -16.87
C LEU A 293 29.77 -6.30 -17.67
N HIS A 294 29.59 -5.06 -17.22
CA HIS A 294 30.18 -3.89 -17.87
C HIS A 294 31.71 -3.96 -17.90
N THR A 295 32.36 -4.21 -16.75
CA THR A 295 33.82 -4.36 -16.68
C THR A 295 34.36 -5.52 -17.53
N PHE A 296 33.62 -6.62 -17.58
CA PHE A 296 33.95 -7.76 -18.41
C PHE A 296 33.83 -7.45 -19.91
N MET A 297 32.79 -6.72 -20.33
CA MET A 297 32.65 -6.25 -21.70
C MET A 297 33.77 -5.26 -22.09
N GLU A 298 34.13 -4.32 -21.21
CA GLU A 298 35.25 -3.40 -21.48
C GLU A 298 36.58 -4.13 -21.65
N THR A 299 36.87 -5.11 -20.79
CA THR A 299 38.12 -5.89 -20.88
C THR A 299 38.16 -6.75 -22.16
N THR A 300 37.02 -7.31 -22.55
CA THR A 300 36.86 -8.04 -23.81
C THR A 300 37.09 -7.14 -25.01
N ASP A 301 36.46 -5.96 -25.04
CA ASP A 301 36.59 -5.00 -26.13
C ASP A 301 38.04 -4.49 -26.27
N ARG A 302 38.73 -4.23 -25.15
CA ARG A 302 40.17 -3.88 -25.16
C ARG A 302 41.03 -4.99 -25.77
N ARG A 303 40.77 -6.25 -25.44
CA ARG A 303 41.51 -7.41 -25.98
C ARG A 303 41.24 -7.58 -27.48
N PHE A 304 39.99 -7.40 -27.90
CA PHE A 304 39.61 -7.46 -29.32
C PHE A 304 40.33 -6.39 -30.14
N ARG A 305 40.34 -5.13 -29.66
CA ARG A 305 41.10 -4.04 -30.29
C ARG A 305 42.60 -4.34 -30.43
N ARG A 306 43.20 -5.03 -29.46
CA ARG A 306 44.60 -5.46 -29.53
C ARG A 306 44.83 -6.48 -30.64
N LEU A 307 43.92 -7.43 -30.80
CA LEU A 307 43.96 -8.44 -31.85
C LEU A 307 43.76 -7.82 -33.24
N GLU A 308 42.84 -6.87 -33.37
CA GLU A 308 42.65 -6.08 -34.60
C GLU A 308 43.93 -5.35 -35.02
N ALA A 309 44.63 -4.74 -34.06
CA ALA A 309 45.90 -4.06 -34.31
C ALA A 309 47.00 -5.05 -34.77
N LEU A 310 47.09 -6.22 -34.16
CA LEU A 310 48.09 -7.25 -34.50
C LEU A 310 47.83 -7.86 -35.89
N ILE A 311 46.56 -8.08 -36.25
CA ILE A 311 46.16 -8.51 -37.59
C ILE A 311 46.48 -7.43 -38.64
N ALA A 312 46.31 -6.14 -38.31
CA ALA A 312 46.66 -5.05 -39.21
C ALA A 312 48.17 -5.00 -39.51
N ASP A 313 49.00 -5.24 -38.49
CA ASP A 313 50.47 -5.24 -38.60
C ASP A 313 51.00 -6.42 -39.45
N VAL A 314 50.48 -7.63 -39.19
CA VAL A 314 50.90 -8.88 -39.85
C VAL A 314 50.53 -8.93 -41.34
N ARG A 315 49.46 -8.24 -41.76
CA ARG A 315 48.95 -8.34 -43.14
C ARG A 315 49.62 -7.38 -44.12
N GLY A 316 50.45 -6.44 -43.67
CA GLY A 316 51.13 -5.43 -44.50
C GLY A 316 50.24 -4.65 -45.47
N SER A 317 48.91 -4.80 -45.37
CA SER A 317 47.93 -4.18 -46.26
C SER A 317 47.27 -3.09 -45.46
N THR A 318 47.58 -1.87 -45.85
CA THR A 318 46.93 -0.68 -45.30
C THR A 318 45.42 -0.77 -45.55
N THR A 319 44.61 -0.04 -44.78
CA THR A 319 43.17 0.13 -45.06
C THR A 319 42.96 0.58 -46.50
N GLU A 320 43.90 1.35 -47.04
CA GLU A 320 43.91 1.85 -48.42
C GLU A 320 44.09 0.72 -49.46
N ASP A 321 44.92 -0.29 -49.21
CA ASP A 321 45.12 -1.41 -50.14
C ASP A 321 43.87 -2.28 -50.26
N ARG A 322 43.17 -2.48 -49.14
CA ARG A 322 41.89 -3.21 -49.13
C ARG A 322 40.78 -2.41 -49.79
N MET A 323 40.69 -1.13 -49.47
CA MET A 323 39.78 -0.20 -50.14
C MET A 323 40.01 -0.25 -51.66
N ARG A 324 41.26 -0.16 -52.09
CA ARG A 324 41.63 -0.16 -53.51
C ARG A 324 41.22 -1.45 -54.21
N THR A 325 41.54 -2.60 -53.61
CA THR A 325 41.16 -3.91 -54.15
C THR A 325 39.65 -4.07 -54.24
N PHE A 326 38.93 -3.70 -53.18
CA PHE A 326 37.47 -3.73 -53.14
C PHE A 326 36.86 -2.82 -54.22
N PHE A 327 37.26 -1.55 -54.26
CA PHE A 327 36.72 -0.59 -55.22
C PHE A 327 37.09 -0.93 -56.67
N TYR A 328 38.18 -1.66 -56.90
CA TYR A 328 38.45 -2.18 -58.23
C TYR A 328 37.38 -3.17 -58.73
N GLN A 329 36.92 -4.08 -57.88
CA GLN A 329 35.87 -5.04 -58.23
C GLN A 329 34.49 -4.36 -58.18
N PHE A 330 34.20 -3.65 -57.10
CA PHE A 330 32.92 -3.00 -56.84
C PHE A 330 32.46 -2.02 -57.92
N LEU A 331 33.39 -1.24 -58.48
CA LEU A 331 33.10 -0.33 -59.60
C LEU A 331 32.83 -1.11 -60.89
N ALA A 332 33.62 -2.15 -61.16
CA ALA A 332 33.49 -2.97 -62.36
C ALA A 332 32.15 -3.73 -62.39
N ASP A 333 31.74 -4.29 -61.24
CA ASP A 333 30.47 -5.02 -61.10
C ASP A 333 29.24 -4.13 -61.33
N ARG A 334 29.38 -2.81 -61.12
CA ARG A 334 28.35 -1.80 -61.39
C ARG A 334 28.44 -1.20 -62.81
N GLY A 335 29.33 -1.71 -63.65
CA GLY A 335 29.53 -1.23 -65.02
C GLY A 335 30.25 0.11 -65.11
N PHE A 336 30.88 0.61 -64.04
CA PHE A 336 31.72 1.80 -64.12
C PHE A 336 33.05 1.45 -64.79
N GLN A 337 33.37 2.13 -65.88
CA GLN A 337 34.67 2.00 -66.53
C GLN A 337 35.66 3.00 -65.90
N ARG A 338 36.69 2.48 -65.23
CA ARG A 338 37.72 3.32 -64.63
C ARG A 338 38.61 3.92 -65.71
N LEU A 339 38.75 5.25 -65.72
CA LEU A 339 39.62 5.99 -66.65
C LEU A 339 41.01 6.24 -66.07
N THR A 340 41.16 6.15 -64.74
CA THR A 340 42.42 6.32 -64.02
C THR A 340 42.59 5.25 -62.94
N PRO A 341 43.82 4.97 -62.46
CA PRO A 341 43.99 4.14 -61.26
C PRO A 341 43.50 4.89 -60.01
N ILE A 342 42.94 4.15 -59.04
CA ILE A 342 42.65 4.68 -57.70
C ILE A 342 43.97 5.04 -57.05
N ARG A 343 44.13 6.33 -56.71
CA ARG A 343 45.33 6.86 -56.06
C ARG A 343 44.95 7.67 -54.83
N THR A 344 45.82 7.65 -53.83
CA THR A 344 45.76 8.56 -52.68
C THR A 344 46.14 9.97 -53.15
N LEU A 345 45.35 10.98 -52.78
CA LEU A 345 45.61 12.38 -53.12
C LEU A 345 45.97 13.16 -51.85
N HIS A 346 47.24 13.54 -51.73
CA HIS A 346 47.70 14.39 -50.63
C HIS A 346 47.42 15.88 -50.93
N LEU A 347 46.70 16.55 -50.03
CA LEU A 347 46.35 17.97 -50.10
C LEU A 347 47.21 18.82 -49.14
N ASN A 348 48.46 18.38 -48.87
CA ASN A 348 49.40 19.01 -47.94
C ASN A 348 48.78 19.20 -46.54
N ALA A 349 48.89 20.40 -45.95
CA ALA A 349 48.35 20.73 -44.63
C ALA A 349 46.80 20.64 -44.52
N LEU A 350 46.09 20.35 -45.62
CA LEU A 350 44.64 20.17 -45.65
C LEU A 350 44.21 18.69 -45.49
N GLY A 351 45.17 17.78 -45.37
CA GLY A 351 44.95 16.33 -45.22
C GLY A 351 45.11 15.57 -46.53
N GLU A 352 44.58 14.35 -46.58
CA GLU A 352 44.61 13.49 -47.76
C GLU A 352 43.23 12.88 -48.03
N ILE A 353 43.04 12.41 -49.27
CA ILE A 353 41.89 11.61 -49.69
C ILE A 353 42.42 10.25 -50.10
N ASP A 354 41.97 9.21 -49.41
CA ASP A 354 42.55 7.86 -49.47
C ASP A 354 42.37 7.19 -50.84
N GLY A 355 41.29 7.52 -51.56
CA GLY A 355 41.06 7.04 -52.92
C GLY A 355 40.45 8.10 -53.82
N VAL A 356 41.11 8.40 -54.93
CA VAL A 356 40.60 9.26 -56.00
C VAL A 356 40.70 8.54 -57.33
N VAL A 357 39.57 8.41 -58.02
CA VAL A 357 39.51 7.80 -59.35
C VAL A 357 38.49 8.51 -60.23
N GLN A 358 38.82 8.67 -61.50
CA GLN A 358 37.90 9.11 -62.53
C GLN A 358 37.27 7.88 -63.19
N VAL A 359 35.95 7.88 -63.30
CA VAL A 359 35.16 6.78 -63.87
C VAL A 359 34.19 7.31 -64.92
N GLU A 360 33.79 6.43 -65.82
CA GLU A 360 32.70 6.62 -66.77
C GLU A 360 31.55 5.70 -66.37
N THR A 361 30.35 6.26 -66.23
CA THR A 361 29.13 5.49 -65.91
C THR A 361 28.71 4.62 -67.10
N PRO A 362 27.86 3.60 -66.89
CA PRO A 362 27.26 2.85 -68.00
C PRO A 362 26.56 3.73 -69.05
N ASP A 363 26.05 4.90 -68.62
CA ASP A 363 25.36 5.88 -69.48
C ASP A 363 26.33 6.85 -70.20
N GLY A 364 27.65 6.67 -70.05
CA GLY A 364 28.69 7.47 -70.71
C GLY A 364 29.02 8.79 -70.00
N GLU A 365 28.53 9.03 -68.78
CA GLU A 365 28.84 10.23 -68.00
C GLU A 365 30.16 10.06 -67.23
N ARG A 366 31.04 11.06 -67.32
CA ARG A 366 32.31 11.06 -66.58
C ARG A 366 32.15 11.74 -65.24
N LEU A 367 32.50 11.03 -64.17
CA LEU A 367 32.46 11.53 -62.81
C LEU A 367 33.68 11.11 -62.00
N TRP A 368 33.91 11.82 -60.90
CA TRP A 368 34.95 11.49 -59.94
C TRP A 368 34.40 10.61 -58.82
N VAL A 369 35.24 9.74 -58.29
CA VAL A 369 34.94 8.95 -57.10
C VAL A 369 35.99 9.30 -56.05
N LEU A 370 35.52 9.79 -54.90
CA LEU A 370 36.35 10.13 -53.75
C LEU A 370 36.03 9.17 -52.61
N ILE A 371 37.05 8.55 -52.04
CA ILE A 371 36.92 7.49 -51.04
C ILE A 371 37.77 7.84 -49.82
N GLU A 372 37.17 7.80 -48.64
CA GLU A 372 37.89 7.78 -47.36
C GLU A 372 37.84 6.36 -46.79
N ALA A 373 38.96 5.85 -46.29
CA ALA A 373 39.09 4.52 -45.71
C ALA A 373 39.33 4.61 -44.19
N LYS A 374 38.52 3.91 -43.40
CA LYS A 374 38.69 3.80 -41.93
C LYS A 374 38.69 2.34 -41.49
N VAL A 375 39.55 1.98 -40.53
CA VAL A 375 39.51 0.63 -39.95
C VAL A 375 38.21 0.43 -39.18
N LYS A 376 37.83 1.43 -38.37
CA LYS A 376 36.56 1.48 -37.65
C LYS A 376 35.94 2.85 -37.86
N LEU A 377 34.70 2.86 -38.36
CA LEU A 377 34.03 4.09 -38.75
C LEU A 377 33.07 4.57 -37.66
N TYR A 378 33.18 5.83 -37.27
CA TYR A 378 32.25 6.51 -36.37
C TYR A 378 31.44 7.58 -37.11
N PRO A 379 30.22 7.93 -36.64
CA PRO A 379 29.38 8.95 -37.28
C PRO A 379 30.10 10.29 -37.50
N LYS A 380 30.97 10.68 -36.55
CA LYS A 380 31.78 11.90 -36.61
C LYS A 380 32.78 11.91 -37.77
N ASP A 381 33.28 10.75 -38.19
CA ASP A 381 34.32 10.64 -39.22
C ASP A 381 33.72 10.95 -40.59
N ILE A 382 32.51 10.44 -40.85
CA ILE A 382 31.71 10.74 -42.06
C ILE A 382 31.43 12.25 -42.13
N GLN A 383 30.94 12.84 -41.04
CA GLN A 383 30.65 14.27 -40.97
C GLN A 383 31.91 15.13 -41.18
N GLN A 384 33.05 14.74 -40.60
CA GLN A 384 34.31 15.46 -40.80
C GLN A 384 34.80 15.37 -42.23
N PHE A 385 34.72 14.19 -42.86
CA PHE A 385 35.11 14.00 -44.25
C PHE A 385 34.22 14.83 -45.20
N ALA A 386 32.91 14.74 -45.03
CA ALA A 386 31.93 15.49 -45.80
C ALA A 386 32.16 17.01 -45.68
N ARG A 387 32.32 17.51 -44.44
CA ARG A 387 32.61 18.94 -44.19
C ARG A 387 33.94 19.36 -44.78
N ARG A 388 34.97 18.50 -44.74
CA ARG A 388 36.30 18.78 -45.32
C ARG A 388 36.20 18.98 -46.83
N LEU A 389 35.49 18.12 -47.55
CA LEU A 389 35.28 18.25 -49.00
C LEU A 389 34.46 19.49 -49.40
N ARG A 390 33.59 19.98 -48.50
CA ARG A 390 32.83 21.23 -48.72
C ARG A 390 33.64 22.51 -48.47
N ARG A 391 34.84 22.44 -47.86
CA ARG A 391 35.67 23.63 -47.62
C ARG A 391 36.19 24.19 -48.93
N SER A 392 36.03 25.50 -49.13
CA SER A 392 36.47 26.21 -50.34
C SER A 392 37.95 25.98 -50.65
N SER A 393 38.82 25.95 -49.63
CA SER A 393 40.25 25.70 -49.80
C SER A 393 40.57 24.28 -50.31
N VAL A 394 39.77 23.28 -49.93
CA VAL A 394 39.90 21.90 -50.42
C VAL A 394 39.39 21.80 -51.85
N ARG A 395 38.22 22.40 -52.16
CA ARG A 395 37.68 22.44 -53.52
C ARG A 395 38.62 23.12 -54.51
N GLU A 396 39.16 24.29 -54.15
CA GLU A 396 40.12 25.01 -55.00
C GLU A 396 41.40 24.17 -55.24
N LYS A 397 41.80 23.37 -54.26
CA LYS A 397 42.93 22.44 -54.42
C LYS A 397 42.58 21.27 -55.35
N LEU A 398 41.38 20.69 -55.22
CA LEU A 398 40.88 19.64 -56.13
C LEU A 398 40.81 20.15 -57.58
N HIS A 399 40.27 21.35 -57.80
CA HIS A 399 40.26 22.00 -59.10
C HIS A 399 41.66 22.14 -59.70
N ARG A 400 42.67 22.54 -58.90
CA ARG A 400 44.07 22.62 -59.35
C ARG A 400 44.66 21.27 -59.73
N PHE A 401 44.16 20.17 -59.16
CA PHE A 401 44.51 18.80 -59.55
C PHE A 401 43.67 18.27 -60.73
N GLY A 402 42.85 19.12 -61.35
CA GLY A 402 41.97 18.74 -62.45
C GLY A 402 40.72 17.97 -62.03
N ILE A 403 40.44 17.89 -60.72
CA ILE A 403 39.26 17.21 -60.17
C ILE A 403 38.18 18.26 -59.97
N HIS A 404 37.20 18.27 -60.88
CA HIS A 404 36.09 19.22 -60.90
C HIS A 404 34.85 18.61 -61.54
N GLY A 405 33.69 19.13 -61.18
CA GLY A 405 32.40 18.67 -61.69
C GLY A 405 31.76 17.63 -60.77
N LYS A 406 31.07 16.65 -61.34
CA LYS A 406 30.31 15.67 -60.56
C LYS A 406 31.21 14.63 -59.90
N ALA A 407 30.92 14.31 -58.64
CA ALA A 407 31.61 13.27 -57.91
C ALA A 407 30.66 12.42 -57.04
N LEU A 408 31.00 11.14 -56.87
CA LEU A 408 30.43 10.27 -55.86
C LEU A 408 31.41 10.17 -54.70
N VAL A 409 30.92 10.39 -53.49
CA VAL A 409 31.74 10.33 -52.27
C VAL A 409 31.36 9.07 -51.52
N TRP A 410 32.34 8.21 -51.27
CA TRP A 410 32.20 6.99 -50.48
C TRP A 410 33.07 7.03 -49.23
N VAL A 411 32.62 6.34 -48.19
CA VAL A 411 33.45 5.96 -47.06
C VAL A 411 33.49 4.44 -46.99
N PHE A 412 34.70 3.91 -46.94
CA PHE A 412 35.01 2.49 -46.85
C PHE A 412 35.42 2.15 -45.41
N SER A 413 34.85 1.09 -44.85
CA SER A 413 35.24 0.61 -43.53
C SER A 413 35.48 -0.90 -43.47
N LEU A 414 36.31 -1.32 -42.51
CA LEU A 414 36.45 -2.72 -42.10
C LEU A 414 35.56 -3.06 -40.89
N GLY A 415 34.92 -2.05 -40.28
CA GLY A 415 34.04 -2.22 -39.13
C GLY A 415 33.18 -0.98 -38.86
N LEU A 416 31.92 -1.19 -38.49
CA LEU A 416 30.93 -0.13 -38.28
C LEU A 416 30.60 0.06 -36.80
N THR A 417 30.15 1.26 -36.44
CA THR A 417 29.60 1.55 -35.11
C THR A 417 28.15 2.02 -35.23
N MET A 418 27.40 1.96 -34.14
CA MET A 418 25.97 2.32 -34.15
C MET A 418 25.78 3.78 -34.62
N GLY A 419 24.85 4.01 -35.55
CA GLY A 419 24.50 5.34 -36.06
C GLY A 419 25.32 5.85 -37.26
N VAL A 420 26.23 5.05 -37.83
CA VAL A 420 26.99 5.45 -39.04
C VAL A 420 26.13 5.52 -40.30
N GLU A 421 25.11 4.69 -40.40
CA GLU A 421 24.17 4.67 -41.55
C GLU A 421 23.40 5.99 -41.64
N GLU A 422 22.78 6.42 -40.54
CA GLU A 422 22.06 7.71 -40.45
C GLU A 422 22.98 8.90 -40.77
N ALA A 423 24.26 8.85 -40.33
CA ALA A 423 25.23 9.89 -40.64
C ALA A 423 25.64 9.91 -42.13
N ALA A 424 25.77 8.75 -42.76
CA ALA A 424 26.06 8.62 -44.20
C ALA A 424 24.91 9.18 -45.04
N GLU A 425 23.67 8.77 -44.74
CA GLU A 425 22.46 9.27 -45.40
C GLU A 425 22.33 10.80 -45.27
N LYS A 426 22.49 11.32 -44.05
CA LYS A 426 22.36 12.75 -43.77
C LYS A 426 23.38 13.61 -44.51
N GLU A 427 24.62 13.12 -44.64
CA GLU A 427 25.67 13.84 -45.36
C GLU A 427 25.67 13.56 -46.86
N ALA A 428 24.79 12.68 -47.35
CA ALA A 428 24.69 12.24 -48.74
C ALA A 428 25.97 11.56 -49.25
N VAL A 429 26.63 10.81 -48.36
CA VAL A 429 27.87 10.05 -48.61
C VAL A 429 27.52 8.57 -48.66
N GLY A 430 28.05 7.83 -49.64
CA GLY A 430 27.84 6.40 -49.70
C GLY A 430 28.66 5.66 -48.64
N LEU A 431 28.09 4.59 -48.09
CA LEU A 431 28.73 3.75 -47.07
C LEU A 431 28.98 2.36 -47.61
N VAL A 432 30.22 1.90 -47.50
CA VAL A 432 30.63 0.55 -47.90
C VAL A 432 31.40 -0.09 -46.75
N GLU A 433 31.05 -1.32 -46.40
CA GLU A 433 31.84 -2.17 -45.51
C GLU A 433 32.43 -3.35 -46.31
N ALA A 434 33.68 -3.71 -46.02
CA ALA A 434 34.47 -4.63 -46.83
C ALA A 434 33.89 -6.05 -46.99
N HIS A 435 33.08 -6.54 -46.06
CA HIS A 435 32.50 -7.89 -46.06
C HIS A 435 31.01 -7.89 -46.37
N ILE A 436 30.30 -6.78 -46.11
CA ILE A 436 28.87 -6.62 -46.34
C ILE A 436 28.59 -6.04 -47.74
N GLY A 437 29.47 -5.17 -48.24
CA GLY A 437 29.27 -4.43 -49.48
C GLY A 437 28.69 -3.03 -49.26
N GLU A 438 27.92 -2.53 -50.21
CA GLU A 438 27.27 -1.22 -50.10
C GLU A 438 26.09 -1.29 -49.13
N ILE A 439 26.06 -0.36 -48.17
CA ILE A 439 25.01 -0.23 -47.17
C ILE A 439 24.16 1.01 -47.43
N VAL A 440 24.82 2.11 -47.84
CA VAL A 440 24.15 3.36 -48.23
C VAL A 440 24.68 3.80 -49.59
N ALA A 441 23.77 4.06 -50.53
CA ALA A 441 24.13 4.57 -51.85
C ALA A 441 24.57 6.03 -51.78
N PRO A 442 25.64 6.44 -52.51
CA PRO A 442 26.08 7.83 -52.55
C PRO A 442 25.12 8.66 -53.39
N GLN A 443 25.03 9.96 -53.08
CA GLN A 443 24.45 10.92 -54.01
C GLN A 443 25.56 11.64 -54.79
N VAL A 444 25.18 12.25 -55.92
CA VAL A 444 26.11 13.03 -56.75
C VAL A 444 26.37 14.39 -56.10
N TRP A 445 27.64 14.73 -55.96
CA TRP A 445 28.13 15.99 -55.44
C TRP A 445 28.71 16.85 -56.57
N ASP A 446 28.53 18.16 -56.49
CA ASP A 446 29.29 19.12 -57.30
C ASP A 446 30.54 19.55 -56.54
N ILE A 447 31.71 19.22 -57.09
CA ILE A 447 33.03 19.46 -56.49
C ILE A 447 33.83 20.48 -57.29
#